data_AF-A0A0F9JG95-F1
#
_entry.id   AF-A0A0F9JG95-F1
#
_cell.length_a   1.000
_cell.length_b   1.000
_cell.length_c   1.000
_cell.angle_alpha   90.00
_cell.angle_beta   90.00
_cell.angle_gamma   90.00
#
_symmetry.space_group_name_H-M   'P 1'
#
loop_
_entity.id
_entity.type
_entity.pdbx_description
1 polymer ?
#
loop_
_entity_poly.entity_id
_entity_poly.type
_entity_poly.pdbx_seq_one_letter_code
_entity_poly.pdbx_strand_id
1 'polypeptide(L)'
;GTGTDNGSIWLVIWGDNTCHGIIPKGSTAGLQMTDKGQVTLEDASDGSNSGRMEAYRTHYRWDAGLTVRDWRFIVRICNIDKSNRTADASSGPDLADLMFQAIDIVPNLSLGRPAFYMDRTMRGFLRRQIPAAVALSTLTMENVGGKMLTSFQGVPVRRVDALAADEARIT
;
A
#
# COMPACT_ATOMS: atom_id res chain seq x y z
N GLY A 1 -2.97 -18.92 -4.53
CA GLY A 1 -1.66 -19.35 -4.05
C GLY A 1 -1.81 -20.20 -2.82
N THR A 2 -0.90 -21.14 -2.63
CA THR A 2 -0.81 -22.01 -1.45
C THR A 2 0.59 -21.91 -0.86
N GLY A 3 0.74 -22.12 0.45
CA GLY A 3 2.04 -22.01 1.11
C GLY A 3 2.32 -20.62 1.66
N THR A 4 3.60 -20.24 1.74
CA THR A 4 4.06 -18.99 2.37
C THR A 4 4.45 -17.91 1.37
N ASP A 5 4.68 -18.26 0.10
CA ASP A 5 5.07 -17.31 -0.96
C ASP A 5 3.85 -16.65 -1.61
N ASN A 6 3.06 -15.92 -0.81
CA ASN A 6 1.93 -15.17 -1.31
C ASN A 6 2.12 -13.67 -1.05
N GLY A 7 1.47 -12.85 -1.87
CA GLY A 7 1.19 -11.46 -1.53
C GLY A 7 -0.29 -11.15 -1.62
N SER A 8 -0.63 -9.89 -1.35
CA SER A 8 -1.98 -9.37 -1.50
C SER A 8 -2.06 -8.03 -2.22
N ILE A 9 -3.21 -7.77 -2.84
CA ILE A 9 -3.59 -6.45 -3.36
C ILE A 9 -4.77 -5.95 -2.53
N TRP A 10 -4.75 -4.66 -2.20
CA TRP A 10 -5.80 -4.02 -1.43
C TRP A 10 -6.48 -2.94 -2.26
N LEU A 11 -7.82 -2.92 -2.25
CA LEU A 11 -8.64 -1.81 -2.70
C LEU A 11 -9.24 -1.15 -1.46
N VAL A 12 -8.96 0.13 -1.26
CA VAL A 12 -9.49 0.91 -0.12
C VAL A 12 -10.19 2.14 -0.66
N ILE A 13 -11.43 2.36 -0.22
CA ILE A 13 -12.18 3.58 -0.52
C ILE A 13 -12.11 4.52 0.69
N TRP A 14 -11.31 5.58 0.56
CA TRP A 14 -11.10 6.56 1.62
C TRP A 14 -12.24 7.56 1.71
N GLY A 15 -12.84 7.70 2.89
CA GLY A 15 -13.98 8.58 3.13
C GLY A 15 -14.43 8.58 4.58
N ASP A 16 -15.12 9.65 4.97
CA ASP A 16 -15.54 9.89 6.35
C ASP A 16 -16.53 8.82 6.85
N ASN A 17 -17.36 8.29 5.95
CA ASN A 17 -18.32 7.24 6.26
C ASN A 17 -17.83 5.82 5.93
N THR A 18 -16.61 5.67 5.38
CA THR A 18 -16.07 4.38 4.92
C THR A 18 -14.83 3.99 5.73
N CYS A 19 -13.65 4.44 5.31
CA CYS A 19 -12.37 4.21 5.94
C CYS A 19 -11.57 5.51 5.94
N HIS A 20 -11.04 5.92 7.10
CA HIS A 20 -10.25 7.13 7.23
C HIS A 20 -9.27 7.05 8.41
N GLY A 21 -8.25 7.91 8.37
CA GLY A 21 -7.31 8.06 9.48
C GLY A 21 -7.92 8.84 10.64
N ILE A 22 -7.57 8.47 11.86
CA ILE A 22 -7.91 9.20 13.08
C ILE A 22 -6.67 9.67 13.79
N ILE A 23 -6.86 10.73 14.57
CA ILE A 23 -5.86 11.30 15.46
C ILE A 23 -6.47 11.52 16.83
N PRO A 24 -5.68 11.44 17.92
CA PRO A 24 -6.14 11.81 19.24
C PRO A 24 -6.67 13.25 19.27
N LYS A 25 -7.77 13.46 20.00
CA LYS A 25 -8.34 14.80 20.19
C LYS A 25 -7.30 15.72 20.83
N GLY A 26 -7.07 16.90 20.24
CA GLY A 26 -6.07 17.86 20.71
C GLY A 26 -4.65 17.60 20.20
N SER A 27 -4.43 16.56 19.39
CA SER A 27 -3.21 16.38 18.61
C SER A 27 -3.40 16.87 17.17
N THR A 28 -2.28 17.16 16.49
CA THR A 28 -2.26 17.53 15.07
C THR A 28 -1.83 16.32 14.25
N ALA A 29 -2.55 16.03 13.16
CA ALA A 29 -2.20 14.97 12.22
C ALA A 29 -0.83 15.18 11.57
N GLY A 30 -0.15 14.07 11.30
CA GLY A 30 1.13 14.05 10.59
C GLY A 30 2.35 13.93 11.49
N LEU A 31 3.51 13.86 10.86
CA LEU A 31 4.80 13.77 11.54
C LEU A 31 5.17 15.16 12.10
N GLN A 32 5.25 15.24 13.42
CA GLN A 32 5.69 16.43 14.14
C GLN A 32 7.17 16.27 14.47
N MET A 33 7.96 17.27 14.11
CA MET A 33 9.36 17.39 14.48
C MET A 33 9.48 18.55 15.46
N THR A 34 10.03 18.29 16.64
CA THR A 34 10.36 19.30 17.63
C THR A 34 11.85 19.23 17.89
N ASP A 35 12.57 20.25 17.42
CA ASP A 35 13.96 20.42 17.80
C ASP A 35 14.04 20.92 19.25
N LYS A 36 14.73 20.15 20.10
CA LYS A 36 14.97 20.50 21.50
C LYS A 36 16.31 21.22 21.67
N GLY A 37 17.08 21.37 20.60
CA GLY A 37 18.37 22.05 20.61
C GLY A 37 19.43 21.30 21.41
N GLN A 38 20.42 22.05 21.89
CA GLN A 38 21.51 21.53 22.71
C GLN A 38 21.01 21.28 24.15
N VAL A 39 21.17 20.05 24.61
CA VAL A 39 20.77 19.59 25.93
C VAL A 39 21.96 18.90 26.58
N THR A 40 22.22 19.21 27.85
CA THR A 40 23.20 18.48 28.65
C THR A 40 22.63 17.13 29.05
N LEU A 41 23.29 16.05 28.65
CA LEU A 41 23.05 14.71 29.17
C LEU A 41 23.78 14.58 30.50
N GLU A 42 23.05 14.26 31.56
CA GLU A 42 23.59 14.19 32.92
C GLU A 42 24.34 12.88 33.21
N ASP A 43 24.10 11.84 32.41
CA ASP A 43 24.79 10.55 32.50
C ASP A 43 25.31 10.10 31.12
N ALA A 44 26.55 10.47 30.84
CA ALA A 44 27.28 10.13 29.62
C ALA A 44 28.31 9.01 29.85
N SER A 45 28.42 8.46 31.06
CA SER A 45 29.47 7.52 31.45
C SER A 45 28.93 6.13 31.80
N ASP A 46 28.20 5.52 30.87
CA ASP A 46 27.75 4.11 30.91
C ASP A 46 27.27 3.65 32.30
N GLY A 47 26.43 4.48 32.96
CA GLY A 47 25.83 4.20 34.26
C GLY A 47 26.63 4.66 35.50
N SER A 48 27.75 5.37 35.35
CA SER A 48 28.50 5.96 36.47
C SER A 48 27.95 7.32 36.93
N ASN A 49 26.99 7.92 36.22
CA ASN A 49 26.36 9.19 36.59
C ASN A 49 27.38 10.34 36.82
N SER A 50 28.53 10.28 36.13
CA SER A 50 29.69 11.15 36.34
C SER A 50 30.11 11.94 35.09
N GLY A 51 29.66 11.52 33.91
CA GLY A 51 29.93 12.18 32.65
C GLY A 51 28.80 13.12 32.27
N ARG A 52 29.06 14.42 32.16
CA ARG A 52 28.14 15.36 31.50
C ARG A 52 28.62 15.57 30.07
N MET A 53 27.72 15.43 29.10
CA MET A 53 28.04 15.77 27.71
C MET A 53 26.94 16.64 27.09
N GLU A 54 27.32 17.54 26.20
CA GLU A 54 26.38 18.33 25.43
C GLU A 54 25.98 17.57 24.16
N ALA A 55 24.68 17.45 23.91
CA ALA A 55 24.16 16.75 22.75
C ALA A 55 22.97 17.52 22.15
N TYR A 56 22.82 17.43 20.83
CA TYR A 56 21.63 17.94 20.15
C TYR A 56 20.52 16.88 20.18
N ARG A 57 19.29 17.28 20.53
CA ARG A 57 18.15 16.37 20.61
C ARG A 57 17.00 16.87 19.75
N THR A 58 16.49 15.99 18.89
CA THR A 58 15.25 16.22 18.15
C THR A 58 14.24 15.15 18.51
N HIS A 59 12.99 15.54 18.67
CA HIS A 59 11.88 14.64 18.95
C HIS A 59 10.96 14.54 17.73
N TYR A 60 10.76 13.33 17.25
CA TYR A 60 9.79 13.03 16.21
C TYR A 60 8.60 12.32 16.83
N ARG A 61 7.41 12.87 16.64
CA ARG A 61 6.14 12.28 17.10
C ARG A 61 5.20 12.13 15.92
N TRP A 62 4.58 10.96 15.80
CA TRP A 62 3.51 10.76 14.85
C TRP A 62 2.45 9.87 15.48
N ASP A 63 1.30 10.47 15.76
CA ASP A 63 0.13 9.73 16.24
C ASP A 63 -0.82 9.51 15.08
N ALA A 64 -1.01 8.25 14.69
CA ALA A 64 -1.92 7.87 13.63
C ALA A 64 -2.71 6.63 14.06
N GLY A 65 -4.03 6.68 13.85
CA GLY A 65 -4.90 5.51 13.89
C GLY A 65 -5.70 5.39 12.60
N LEU A 66 -6.40 4.28 12.46
CA LEU A 66 -7.26 3.99 11.32
C LEU A 66 -8.63 3.56 11.82
N THR A 67 -9.69 4.04 11.19
CA THR A 67 -11.05 3.57 11.43
C THR A 67 -11.59 2.91 10.18
N VAL A 68 -12.25 1.77 10.38
CA VAL A 68 -13.07 1.10 9.39
C VAL A 68 -14.51 1.21 9.87
N ARG A 69 -15.26 2.18 9.32
CA ARG A 69 -16.69 2.38 9.63
C ARG A 69 -17.54 1.34 8.91
N ASP A 70 -17.17 1.04 7.67
CA ASP A 70 -17.82 0.03 6.84
C ASP A 70 -16.77 -0.82 6.12
N TRP A 71 -16.73 -2.12 6.45
CA TRP A 71 -15.77 -3.07 5.92
C TRP A 71 -15.97 -3.35 4.43
N ARG A 72 -17.17 -3.11 3.88
CA ARG A 72 -17.51 -3.37 2.46
C ARG A 72 -16.74 -2.47 1.49
N PHE A 73 -16.15 -1.39 2.01
CA PHE A 73 -15.34 -0.43 1.26
C PHE A 73 -13.85 -0.74 1.29
N ILE A 74 -13.49 -1.93 1.77
CA ILE A 74 -12.13 -2.46 1.76
C ILE A 74 -12.18 -3.88 1.20
N VAL A 75 -11.49 -4.10 0.09
CA VAL A 75 -11.39 -5.43 -0.52
C VAL A 75 -9.92 -5.85 -0.52
N ARG A 76 -9.66 -7.06 -0.02
CA ARG A 76 -8.35 -7.70 -0.08
C ARG A 76 -8.39 -8.85 -1.06
N ILE A 77 -7.58 -8.79 -2.10
CA ILE A 77 -7.25 -9.93 -2.97
C ILE A 77 -6.07 -10.63 -2.31
N CYS A 78 -6.33 -11.70 -1.58
CA CYS A 78 -5.33 -12.44 -0.83
C CYS A 78 -4.75 -13.62 -1.62
N ASN A 79 -3.71 -14.26 -1.07
CA ASN A 79 -3.15 -15.52 -1.56
C ASN A 79 -2.66 -15.44 -3.02
N ILE A 80 -2.11 -14.31 -3.45
CA ILE A 80 -1.55 -14.18 -4.80
C ILE A 80 -0.13 -14.74 -4.78
N ASP A 81 0.01 -15.97 -5.27
CA ASP A 81 1.30 -16.67 -5.40
C ASP A 81 2.31 -15.78 -6.14
N LYS A 82 3.51 -15.58 -5.58
CA LYS A 82 4.53 -14.73 -6.22
C LYS A 82 5.30 -15.44 -7.31
N SER A 83 5.56 -16.73 -7.11
CA SER A 83 6.34 -17.58 -8.00
C SER A 83 5.61 -17.93 -9.29
N ASN A 84 4.29 -18.10 -9.24
CA ASN A 84 3.50 -18.65 -10.34
C ASN A 84 2.86 -17.58 -11.26
N ARG A 85 3.32 -16.32 -11.22
CA ARG A 85 2.75 -15.26 -12.06
C ARG A 85 3.44 -15.22 -13.41
N THR A 86 2.68 -15.33 -14.48
CA THR A 86 3.20 -15.13 -15.85
C THR A 86 2.77 -13.79 -16.43
N ALA A 87 3.55 -13.32 -17.40
CA ALA A 87 3.32 -12.04 -18.06
C ALA A 87 2.08 -12.02 -18.95
N ASP A 88 1.65 -13.18 -19.43
CA ASP A 88 0.50 -13.42 -20.31
C ASP A 88 -0.74 -13.95 -19.56
N ALA A 89 -0.63 -14.15 -18.24
CA ALA A 89 -1.65 -14.79 -17.41
C ALA A 89 -2.10 -16.18 -17.94
N SER A 90 -1.28 -16.86 -18.74
CA SER A 90 -1.59 -18.22 -19.24
C SER A 90 -1.57 -19.26 -18.13
N SER A 91 -0.85 -19.00 -17.05
CA SER A 91 -0.91 -19.76 -15.80
C SER A 91 -0.82 -18.82 -14.59
N GLY A 92 -1.37 -19.29 -13.46
CA GLY A 92 -1.41 -18.51 -12.23
C GLY A 92 -2.53 -17.46 -12.20
N PRO A 93 -2.41 -16.44 -11.33
CA PRO A 93 -3.47 -15.45 -11.15
C PRO A 93 -3.46 -14.36 -12.25
N ASP A 94 -4.61 -14.14 -12.88
CA ASP A 94 -4.88 -12.95 -13.70
C ASP A 94 -5.19 -11.76 -12.77
N LEU A 95 -4.25 -10.82 -12.69
CA LEU A 95 -4.40 -9.67 -11.79
C LEU A 95 -5.45 -8.68 -12.29
N ALA A 96 -5.65 -8.56 -13.60
CA ALA A 96 -6.60 -7.61 -14.16
C ALA A 96 -8.04 -8.06 -13.85
N ASP A 97 -8.34 -9.33 -14.08
CA ASP A 97 -9.66 -9.91 -13.78
C ASP A 97 -9.97 -9.87 -12.28
N LEU A 98 -9.03 -10.29 -11.43
CA LEU A 98 -9.19 -10.21 -9.97
C LEU A 98 -9.43 -8.77 -9.47
N MET A 99 -8.81 -7.78 -10.11
CA MET A 99 -9.04 -6.37 -9.79
C MET A 99 -10.41 -5.87 -10.28
N PHE A 100 -10.93 -6.34 -11.41
CA PHE A 100 -12.30 -6.05 -11.83
C PHE A 100 -13.31 -6.62 -10.83
N GLN A 101 -13.16 -7.90 -10.45
CA GLN A 101 -14.02 -8.52 -9.44
C GLN A 101 -13.99 -7.76 -8.11
N ALA A 102 -12.82 -7.27 -7.69
CA ALA A 102 -12.69 -6.47 -6.47
C ALA A 102 -13.45 -5.14 -6.54
N ILE A 103 -13.56 -4.52 -7.71
CA ILE A 103 -14.33 -3.29 -7.92
C ILE A 103 -15.84 -3.60 -7.87
N ASP A 104 -16.27 -4.69 -8.49
CA ASP A 104 -17.69 -5.09 -8.55
C ASP A 104 -18.25 -5.51 -7.18
N ILE A 105 -17.40 -5.97 -6.25
CA ILE A 105 -17.79 -6.27 -4.86
C ILE A 105 -18.15 -4.98 -4.08
N VAL A 106 -17.56 -3.84 -4.44
CA VAL A 106 -17.75 -2.58 -3.71
C VAL A 106 -19.12 -1.98 -4.04
N PRO A 107 -19.99 -1.70 -3.04
CA PRO A 107 -21.35 -1.23 -3.31
C PRO A 107 -21.43 0.09 -4.08
N ASN A 108 -20.50 1.03 -3.84
CA ASN A 108 -20.47 2.33 -4.50
C ASN A 108 -19.09 2.99 -4.40
N LEU A 109 -18.34 3.04 -5.50
CA LEU A 109 -17.00 3.66 -5.51
C LEU A 109 -17.01 5.18 -5.33
N SER A 110 -18.14 5.85 -5.57
CA SER A 110 -18.26 7.32 -5.53
C SER A 110 -18.42 7.89 -4.12
N LEU A 111 -18.63 7.05 -3.10
CA LEU A 111 -18.76 7.49 -1.70
C LEU A 111 -17.44 7.94 -1.07
N GLY A 112 -16.32 7.78 -1.78
CA GLY A 112 -15.01 8.21 -1.32
C GLY A 112 -14.00 8.25 -2.45
N ARG A 113 -12.73 8.17 -2.08
CA ARG A 113 -11.60 8.16 -3.00
C ARG A 113 -11.01 6.75 -3.04
N PRO A 114 -11.33 5.93 -4.06
CA PRO A 114 -10.79 4.59 -4.18
C PRO A 114 -9.29 4.67 -4.50
N ALA A 115 -8.52 3.72 -3.96
CA ALA A 115 -7.12 3.53 -4.30
C ALA A 115 -6.74 2.05 -4.19
N PHE A 116 -6.02 1.55 -5.18
CA PHE A 116 -5.37 0.25 -5.10
C PHE A 116 -4.00 0.40 -4.45
N TYR A 117 -3.64 -0.55 -3.60
CA TYR A 117 -2.34 -0.67 -2.96
C TYR A 117 -1.77 -2.06 -3.27
N MET A 118 -0.58 -2.07 -3.85
CA MET A 118 0.14 -3.29 -4.20
C MET A 118 1.64 -3.06 -4.15
N ASP A 119 2.39 -4.14 -4.06
CA ASP A 119 3.85 -4.08 -4.04
C ASP A 119 4.41 -3.75 -5.45
N ARG A 120 5.71 -3.49 -5.50
CA ARG A 120 6.39 -3.13 -6.76
C ARG A 120 6.36 -4.25 -7.79
N THR A 121 6.42 -5.51 -7.36
CA THR A 121 6.48 -6.68 -8.24
C THR A 121 5.11 -6.96 -8.85
N MET A 122 4.03 -6.95 -8.07
CA MET A 122 2.66 -7.06 -8.58
C MET A 122 2.33 -5.95 -9.56
N ARG A 123 2.71 -4.71 -9.25
CA ARG A 123 2.53 -3.59 -10.19
C ARG A 123 3.31 -3.82 -11.50
N GLY A 124 4.48 -4.45 -11.43
CA GLY A 124 5.26 -4.84 -12.61
C GLY A 124 4.55 -5.90 -13.45
N PHE A 125 3.98 -6.93 -12.83
CA PHE A 125 3.23 -7.98 -13.52
C PHE A 125 1.92 -7.49 -14.10
N LEU A 126 1.15 -6.67 -13.39
CA LEU A 126 -0.07 -6.05 -13.90
C LEU A 126 0.21 -5.23 -15.17
N ARG A 127 1.34 -4.52 -15.21
CA ARG A 127 1.80 -3.79 -16.41
C ARG A 127 2.18 -4.70 -17.58
N ARG A 128 2.51 -5.97 -17.34
CA ARG A 128 2.83 -6.94 -18.39
C ARG A 128 1.57 -7.68 -18.87
N GLN A 129 0.67 -8.03 -17.96
CA GLN A 129 -0.58 -8.76 -18.26
C GLN A 129 -1.56 -7.94 -19.10
N ILE A 130 -1.73 -6.64 -18.81
CA ILE A 130 -2.64 -5.76 -19.58
C ILE A 130 -2.29 -5.74 -21.08
N PRO A 131 -1.06 -5.42 -21.52
CA PRO A 131 -0.74 -5.41 -22.94
C PRO A 131 -0.73 -6.82 -23.55
N ALA A 132 -0.39 -7.87 -22.79
CA ALA A 132 -0.44 -9.24 -23.29
C ALA A 132 -1.87 -9.68 -23.64
N ALA A 133 -2.86 -9.31 -22.82
CA ALA A 133 -4.27 -9.59 -23.09
C ALA A 133 -4.82 -8.84 -24.33
N VAL A 134 -4.25 -7.66 -24.63
CA VAL A 134 -4.67 -6.80 -25.75
C VAL A 134 -3.83 -7.05 -27.01
N ALA A 135 -2.82 -7.94 -26.97
CA ALA A 135 -1.91 -8.20 -28.09
C ALA A 135 -2.62 -8.65 -29.39
N LEU A 136 -3.83 -9.20 -29.30
CA LEU A 136 -4.68 -9.60 -30.43
C LEU A 136 -5.74 -8.56 -30.83
N SER A 137 -5.88 -7.45 -30.08
CA SER A 137 -6.81 -6.36 -30.39
C SER A 137 -6.10 -5.15 -31.00
N THR A 138 -6.71 -4.55 -32.01
CA THR A 138 -6.24 -3.38 -32.76
C THR A 138 -6.27 -2.06 -31.97
N LEU A 139 -6.24 -2.12 -30.64
CA LEU A 139 -6.14 -0.94 -29.78
C LEU A 139 -4.71 -0.38 -29.86
N THR A 140 -4.54 0.53 -30.83
CA THR A 140 -3.37 1.39 -31.10
C THR A 140 -2.12 1.09 -30.28
N MET A 141 -1.21 0.37 -30.93
CA MET A 141 0.19 0.16 -30.56
C MET A 141 1.04 1.46 -30.55
N GLU A 142 0.49 2.60 -30.14
CA GLU A 142 1.26 3.84 -29.96
C GLU A 142 1.94 3.90 -28.58
N ASN A 143 1.58 3.00 -27.66
CA ASN A 143 2.06 2.97 -26.28
C ASN A 143 2.96 1.76 -25.97
N VAL A 144 3.73 1.26 -26.95
CA VAL A 144 4.65 0.10 -26.78
C VAL A 144 5.76 0.36 -25.73
N GLY A 145 5.97 1.62 -25.33
CA GLY A 145 6.84 2.00 -24.20
C GLY A 145 6.15 1.97 -22.82
N GLY A 146 4.87 1.62 -22.74
CA GLY A 146 4.08 1.45 -21.52
C GLY A 146 4.07 2.70 -20.64
N LYS A 147 3.12 3.61 -20.86
CA LYS A 147 2.79 4.66 -19.88
C LYS A 147 2.69 4.01 -18.50
N MET A 148 3.33 4.59 -17.49
CA MET A 148 3.24 4.04 -16.13
C MET A 148 1.77 3.80 -15.82
N LEU A 149 1.40 2.57 -15.45
CA LEU A 149 0.05 2.28 -14.99
C LEU A 149 -0.14 3.08 -13.70
N THR A 150 -0.77 4.24 -13.84
CA THR A 150 -1.07 5.18 -12.75
C THR A 150 -2.50 4.99 -12.25
N SER A 151 -3.38 4.43 -13.08
CA SER A 151 -4.76 4.12 -12.75
C SER A 151 -5.23 2.87 -13.49
N PHE A 152 -6.20 2.17 -12.90
CA PHE A 152 -6.93 1.04 -13.46
C PHE A 152 -8.42 1.36 -13.35
N GLN A 153 -9.15 1.41 -14.48
CA GLN A 153 -10.56 1.81 -14.54
C GLN A 153 -10.86 3.15 -13.81
N GLY A 154 -9.93 4.13 -13.89
CA GLY A 154 -10.06 5.41 -13.19
C GLY A 154 -9.66 5.40 -11.71
N VAL A 155 -9.41 4.22 -11.11
CA VAL A 155 -8.91 4.09 -9.74
C VAL A 155 -7.39 4.19 -9.71
N PRO A 156 -6.78 5.10 -8.92
CA PRO A 156 -5.32 5.23 -8.83
C PRO A 156 -4.66 3.99 -8.23
N VAL A 157 -3.55 3.56 -8.83
CA VAL A 157 -2.73 2.43 -8.34
C VAL A 157 -1.51 2.97 -7.60
N ARG A 158 -1.44 2.72 -6.30
CA ARG A 158 -0.38 3.16 -5.38
C ARG A 158 0.57 2.00 -5.10
N ARG A 159 1.88 2.29 -5.15
CA ARG A 159 2.93 1.36 -4.78
C ARG A 159 3.16 1.43 -3.27
N VAL A 160 3.19 0.28 -2.60
CA VAL A 160 3.51 0.17 -1.17
C VAL A 160 4.56 -0.93 -1.00
N ASP A 161 5.79 -0.54 -0.69
CA ASP A 161 6.89 -1.51 -0.53
C ASP A 161 6.73 -2.37 0.73
N ALA A 162 5.99 -1.91 1.74
CA ALA A 162 5.69 -2.70 2.92
C ALA A 162 4.84 -3.96 2.61
N LEU A 163 4.12 -3.99 1.48
CA LEU A 163 3.35 -5.17 1.02
C LEU A 163 4.20 -6.18 0.25
N ALA A 164 5.51 -5.95 0.10
CA ALA A 164 6.39 -6.88 -0.62
C ALA A 164 6.71 -8.16 0.19
N ALA A 165 6.44 -8.18 1.49
CA ALA A 165 6.72 -9.31 2.38
C ALA A 165 5.90 -10.56 2.02
N ASP A 166 6.42 -11.73 2.36
CA ASP A 166 5.73 -13.01 2.16
C ASP A 166 4.61 -13.17 3.18
N GLU A 167 3.40 -13.42 2.68
CA GLU A 167 2.19 -13.57 3.48
C GLU A 167 1.81 -15.04 3.59
N ALA A 168 1.55 -15.49 4.83
CA ALA A 168 0.96 -16.80 5.08
C ALA A 168 -0.42 -16.90 4.41
N ARG A 169 -0.73 -18.09 3.88
CA ARG A 169 -2.03 -18.36 3.25
C ARG A 169 -3.18 -18.14 4.24
N ILE A 170 -4.22 -17.46 3.78
CA ILE A 170 -5.52 -17.33 4.46
C ILE A 170 -6.47 -18.40 3.91
N THR A 171 -7.18 -19.10 4.80
CA THR A 171 -8.14 -20.18 4.47
C THR A 171 -9.58 -19.74 4.64
#